data_AF-A0A2E7Z348-F1
#
_entry.id   AF-A0A2E7Z348-F1
#
_cell.length_a   1.000
_cell.length_b   1.000
_cell.length_c   1.000
_cell.angle_alpha   90.00
_cell.angle_beta   90.00
_cell.angle_gamma   90.00
#
_symmetry.space_group_name_H-M   'P 1'
#
loop_
_entity.id
_entity.type
_entity.pdbx_description
1 polymer ?
#
loop_
_entity_poly.entity_id
_entity_poly.type
_entity_poly.pdbx_seq_one_letter_code
_entity_poly.pdbx_strand_id
1 'polypeptide(L)'
;MPQIQQRTYIILTAFLLLILAATACSSEPEAEPSVTSDKGNYETCEGFITPDHVESQSGTTGLIDRVHVLDVALIPGLADSGAINNCLIEVFRTLDGTDSPMAGDSVTLSLVRFDTAELAKSLYNSTLASAILTAEQVGDLAEIQQEVVGKDSYLMDVNAGGIGAIVVFVFDSTFVSMSSTADDESNALLDGQGLVNAAQGVQSRLP
;
A
#
# COMPACT_ATOMS: atom_id res chain seq x y z
N MET A 1 32.37 -33.68 54.54
CA MET A 1 32.26 -33.02 53.22
C MET A 1 31.13 -33.67 52.40
N PRO A 2 29.93 -33.07 52.38
CA PRO A 2 29.03 -33.27 51.24
C PRO A 2 28.23 -31.97 50.97
N GLN A 3 28.76 -31.04 50.18
CA GLN A 3 28.00 -29.85 49.75
C GLN A 3 28.08 -29.59 48.23
N ILE A 4 28.77 -30.44 47.47
CA ILE A 4 28.95 -30.24 46.03
C ILE A 4 27.85 -30.94 45.21
N GLN A 5 27.16 -31.95 45.77
CA GLN A 5 26.17 -32.71 44.99
C GLN A 5 24.79 -32.01 44.83
N GLN A 6 24.37 -31.13 45.75
CA GLN A 6 23.03 -30.53 45.67
C GLN A 6 22.89 -29.43 44.61
N ARG A 7 23.96 -28.70 44.27
CA ARG A 7 23.92 -27.62 43.26
C ARG A 7 23.81 -28.13 41.83
N THR A 8 24.36 -29.31 41.55
CA THR A 8 24.34 -29.90 40.19
C THR A 8 22.94 -30.40 39.81
N TYR A 9 22.15 -30.89 40.77
CA TYR A 9 20.79 -31.37 40.50
C TYR A 9 19.80 -30.25 40.17
N ILE A 10 19.93 -29.07 40.79
CA ILE A 10 19.03 -27.93 40.55
C ILE A 10 19.27 -27.31 39.16
N ILE A 11 20.52 -27.26 38.72
CA ILE A 11 20.85 -26.73 37.38
C ILE A 11 20.39 -27.71 36.29
N LEU A 12 20.48 -29.02 36.53
CA LEU A 12 20.06 -30.03 35.57
C LEU A 12 18.53 -30.05 35.37
N THR A 13 17.74 -29.89 36.45
CA THR A 13 16.27 -29.83 36.35
C THR A 13 15.78 -28.53 35.71
N ALA A 14 16.45 -27.40 35.96
CA ALA A 14 16.14 -26.14 35.29
C ALA A 14 16.43 -26.20 33.77
N PHE A 15 17.51 -26.88 33.37
CA PHE A 15 17.85 -27.07 31.96
C PHE A 15 16.89 -28.03 31.25
N LEU A 16 16.42 -29.08 31.93
CA LEU A 16 15.46 -30.04 31.36
C LEU A 16 14.08 -29.43 31.13
N LEU A 17 13.63 -28.52 32.01
CA LEU A 17 12.35 -27.80 31.86
C LEU A 17 12.38 -26.77 30.70
N LEU A 18 13.54 -26.16 30.44
CA LEU A 18 13.72 -25.23 29.31
C LEU A 18 13.67 -25.95 27.94
N ILE A 19 14.14 -27.21 27.87
CA ILE A 19 14.10 -27.99 26.62
C ILE A 19 12.68 -28.50 26.31
N LEU A 20 11.88 -28.81 27.34
CA LEU A 20 10.49 -29.24 27.15
C LEU A 20 9.53 -28.10 26.78
N ALA A 21 9.83 -26.86 27.17
CA ALA A 21 9.07 -25.69 26.71
C ALA A 21 9.33 -25.35 25.22
N ALA A 22 10.47 -25.77 24.67
CA ALA A 22 10.83 -25.51 23.26
C ALA A 22 10.24 -26.53 22.27
N THR A 23 9.66 -27.65 22.74
CA THR A 23 9.12 -28.71 21.86
C THR A 23 7.60 -28.79 21.82
N ALA A 24 6.89 -27.93 22.56
CA ALA A 24 5.43 -27.79 22.50
C ALA A 24 4.93 -26.81 21.43
N CYS A 25 5.83 -26.11 20.73
CA CYS A 25 5.53 -25.40 19.48
C CYS A 25 6.29 -26.04 18.31
N SER A 26 6.22 -27.37 18.19
CA SER A 26 6.46 -28.03 16.90
C SER A 26 5.11 -28.26 16.24
N SER A 27 4.37 -27.18 15.99
CA SER A 27 3.46 -27.16 14.85
C SER A 27 4.35 -27.43 13.64
N GLU A 28 3.92 -28.36 12.78
CA GLU A 28 4.46 -28.47 11.43
C GLU A 28 4.61 -27.05 10.85
N PRO A 29 5.66 -26.74 10.07
CA PRO A 29 5.57 -25.56 9.24
C PRO A 29 4.36 -25.84 8.36
N GLU A 30 3.21 -25.23 8.68
CA GLU A 30 2.26 -24.85 7.66
C GLU A 30 3.15 -24.29 6.57
N ALA A 31 3.15 -24.97 5.42
CA ALA A 31 3.75 -24.41 4.24
C ALA A 31 3.12 -23.03 4.15
N GLU A 32 3.87 -21.99 4.54
CA GLU A 32 3.48 -20.64 4.19
C GLU A 32 3.18 -20.75 2.71
N PRO A 33 1.98 -20.35 2.27
CA PRO A 33 1.68 -20.37 0.85
C PRO A 33 2.89 -19.69 0.24
N SER A 34 3.61 -20.38 -0.63
CA SER A 34 4.79 -19.83 -1.26
C SER A 34 4.28 -18.60 -1.98
N VAL A 35 4.37 -17.44 -1.33
CA VAL A 35 4.15 -16.16 -1.95
C VAL A 35 5.41 -16.04 -2.79
N THR A 36 5.40 -16.72 -3.94
CA THR A 36 5.91 -16.05 -5.12
C THR A 36 5.28 -14.68 -5.02
N SER A 37 6.10 -13.69 -4.65
CA SER A 37 5.72 -12.30 -4.77
C SER A 37 5.44 -12.17 -6.26
N ASP A 38 4.19 -12.41 -6.65
CA ASP A 38 3.74 -12.26 -8.01
C ASP A 38 3.89 -10.77 -8.26
N LYS A 39 5.05 -10.42 -8.84
CA LYS A 39 5.37 -9.05 -9.21
C LYS A 39 4.25 -8.58 -10.13
N GLY A 40 3.84 -7.33 -9.95
CA GLY A 40 2.85 -6.74 -10.82
C GLY A 40 3.33 -6.69 -12.26
N ASN A 41 2.39 -6.75 -13.19
CA ASN A 41 2.68 -6.74 -14.62
C ASN A 41 2.17 -5.45 -15.26
N TYR A 42 3.07 -4.63 -15.82
CA TYR A 42 2.68 -3.38 -16.49
C TYR A 42 1.94 -3.57 -17.82
N GLU A 43 2.03 -4.75 -18.45
CA GLU A 43 1.30 -5.03 -19.69
C GLU A 43 -0.19 -5.30 -19.44
N THR A 44 -0.52 -5.91 -18.29
CA THR A 44 -1.91 -6.23 -17.91
C THR A 44 -2.44 -5.33 -16.79
N CYS A 45 -1.56 -4.59 -16.11
CA CYS A 45 -1.82 -3.84 -14.89
C CYS A 45 -2.36 -4.69 -13.72
N GLU A 46 -2.13 -6.00 -13.75
CA GLU A 46 -2.56 -6.93 -12.70
C GLU A 46 -1.44 -7.17 -11.67
N GLY A 47 -1.82 -7.62 -10.47
CA GLY A 47 -0.90 -8.06 -9.43
C GLY A 47 -0.29 -6.95 -8.57
N PHE A 48 -0.50 -5.66 -8.92
CA PHE A 48 -0.03 -4.54 -8.08
C PHE A 48 -0.86 -4.40 -6.79
N ILE A 49 -2.19 -4.45 -6.93
CA ILE A 49 -3.18 -4.45 -5.86
C ILE A 49 -4.31 -5.41 -6.25
N THR A 50 -4.95 -6.04 -5.26
CA THR A 50 -6.10 -6.92 -5.48
C THR A 50 -7.18 -6.64 -4.44
N PRO A 51 -8.43 -7.04 -4.67
CA PRO A 51 -9.50 -6.97 -3.68
C PRO A 51 -9.09 -7.55 -2.33
N ASP A 52 -8.64 -8.81 -2.28
CA ASP A 52 -8.22 -9.49 -1.06
C ASP A 52 -7.20 -8.70 -0.23
N HIS A 53 -6.28 -7.99 -0.89
CA HIS A 53 -5.33 -7.13 -0.18
C HIS A 53 -6.02 -5.95 0.49
N VAL A 54 -6.94 -5.27 -0.19
CA VAL A 54 -7.70 -4.15 0.37
C VAL A 54 -8.67 -4.62 1.45
N GLU A 55 -9.31 -5.78 1.28
CA GLU A 55 -10.18 -6.40 2.27
C GLU A 55 -9.42 -6.69 3.58
N SER A 56 -8.19 -7.20 3.48
CA SER A 56 -7.35 -7.47 4.65
C SER A 56 -6.99 -6.22 5.47
N GLN A 57 -6.95 -5.04 4.83
CA GLN A 57 -6.64 -3.77 5.48
C GLN A 57 -7.90 -3.04 5.98
N SER A 58 -8.98 -3.09 5.21
CA SER A 58 -10.23 -2.37 5.47
C SER A 58 -11.20 -3.13 6.38
N GLY A 59 -11.10 -4.47 6.44
CA GLY A 59 -12.12 -5.32 7.07
C GLY A 59 -13.43 -5.40 6.28
N THR A 60 -13.50 -4.77 5.10
CA THR A 60 -14.62 -4.88 4.16
C THR A 60 -14.47 -6.16 3.34
N THR A 61 -15.58 -6.78 2.96
CA THR A 61 -15.60 -7.98 2.11
C THR A 61 -16.49 -7.78 0.88
N GLY A 62 -16.23 -8.53 -0.18
CA GLY A 62 -16.97 -8.44 -1.44
C GLY A 62 -16.51 -7.27 -2.32
N LEU A 63 -15.23 -6.90 -2.21
CA LEU A 63 -14.60 -5.95 -3.11
C LEU A 63 -14.34 -6.62 -4.47
N ILE A 64 -14.42 -5.82 -5.52
CA ILE A 64 -13.98 -6.19 -6.86
C ILE A 64 -12.95 -5.19 -7.35
N ASP A 65 -12.22 -5.53 -8.40
CA ASP A 65 -11.31 -4.63 -9.07
C ASP A 65 -11.69 -4.38 -10.52
N ARG A 66 -11.25 -3.22 -11.01
CA ARG A 66 -11.26 -2.86 -12.42
C ARG A 66 -9.88 -2.38 -12.80
N VAL A 67 -9.35 -2.98 -13.86
CA VAL A 67 -8.00 -2.71 -14.34
C VAL A 67 -8.06 -2.01 -15.70
N HIS A 68 -7.27 -0.96 -15.84
CA HIS A 68 -7.12 -0.18 -17.07
C HIS A 68 -5.64 -0.05 -17.44
N VAL A 69 -5.28 -0.65 -18.57
CA VAL A 69 -4.01 -0.38 -19.25
C VAL A 69 -4.22 0.85 -20.12
N LEU A 70 -3.57 1.96 -19.78
CA LEU A 70 -3.71 3.23 -20.47
C LEU A 70 -2.58 3.41 -21.47
N ASP A 71 -2.94 3.68 -22.73
CA ASP A 71 -1.96 4.02 -23.76
C ASP A 71 -1.38 5.41 -23.50
N VAL A 72 -0.09 5.45 -23.15
CA VAL A 72 0.65 6.69 -22.86
C VAL A 72 0.63 7.66 -24.03
N ALA A 73 0.54 7.18 -25.28
CA ALA A 73 0.49 8.01 -26.48
C ALA A 73 -0.84 8.75 -26.63
N LEU A 74 -1.91 8.28 -25.98
CA LEU A 74 -3.24 8.90 -26.00
C LEU A 74 -3.43 9.95 -24.91
N ILE A 75 -2.50 10.08 -23.96
CA ILE A 75 -2.56 11.05 -22.87
C ILE A 75 -1.65 12.24 -23.20
N PRO A 76 -2.21 13.45 -23.44
CA PRO A 76 -1.43 14.61 -23.83
C PRO A 76 -0.31 14.94 -22.83
N GLY A 77 0.92 15.07 -23.34
CA GLY A 77 2.11 15.40 -22.55
C GLY A 77 2.71 14.24 -21.74
N LEU A 78 2.03 13.08 -21.66
CA LEU A 78 2.52 11.95 -20.88
C LEU A 78 3.64 11.20 -21.61
N ALA A 79 3.45 10.85 -22.89
CA ALA A 79 4.52 10.25 -23.70
C ALA A 79 5.74 11.17 -23.83
N ASP A 80 5.52 12.48 -24.03
CA ASP A 80 6.59 13.48 -24.13
C ASP A 80 7.39 13.63 -22.82
N SER A 81 6.79 13.26 -21.68
CA SER A 81 7.45 13.22 -20.37
C SER A 81 8.29 11.96 -20.14
N GLY A 82 8.36 11.05 -21.14
CA GLY A 82 9.12 9.79 -21.08
C GLY A 82 8.44 8.67 -20.30
N ALA A 83 7.10 8.70 -20.24
CA ALA A 83 6.31 7.59 -19.70
C ALA A 83 6.21 6.44 -20.71
N ILE A 84 6.38 5.21 -20.24
CA ILE A 84 6.35 3.98 -21.06
C ILE A 84 5.18 3.05 -20.71
N ASN A 85 4.69 3.10 -19.48
CA ASN A 85 3.48 2.36 -19.07
C ASN A 85 2.64 3.24 -18.16
N ASN A 86 1.32 3.08 -18.25
CA ASN A 86 0.39 3.73 -17.35
C ASN A 86 -0.74 2.75 -16.99
N CYS A 87 -0.90 2.53 -15.70
CA CYS A 87 -1.91 1.65 -15.11
C CYS A 87 -2.85 2.47 -14.23
N LEU A 88 -4.14 2.20 -14.37
CA LEU A 88 -5.17 2.65 -13.44
C LEU A 88 -5.93 1.42 -12.94
N ILE A 89 -5.94 1.21 -11.64
CA ILE A 89 -6.62 0.09 -10.99
C ILE A 89 -7.56 0.67 -9.95
N GLU A 90 -8.83 0.28 -10.00
CA GLU A 90 -9.85 0.69 -9.04
C GLU A 90 -10.27 -0.54 -8.26
N VAL A 91 -10.23 -0.51 -6.94
CA VAL A 91 -10.76 -1.56 -6.06
C VAL A 91 -11.93 -0.97 -5.29
N PHE A 92 -13.13 -1.55 -5.44
CA PHE A 92 -14.34 -0.96 -4.89
C PHE A 92 -15.43 -1.99 -4.61
N ARG A 93 -16.42 -1.57 -3.81
CA ARG A 93 -17.62 -2.36 -3.54
C ARG A 93 -18.69 -2.06 -4.60
N THR A 94 -19.33 -3.11 -5.13
CA THR A 94 -20.51 -2.93 -5.97
C THR A 94 -21.72 -2.59 -5.10
N LEU A 95 -22.13 -1.33 -5.10
CA LEU A 95 -23.38 -0.89 -4.51
C LEU A 95 -24.47 -0.83 -5.59
N ASP A 96 -25.68 -1.27 -5.24
CA ASP A 96 -26.88 -1.18 -6.07
C ASP A 96 -26.83 -1.89 -7.44
N GLY A 97 -25.94 -2.88 -7.58
CA GLY A 97 -25.79 -3.67 -8.80
C GLY A 97 -25.17 -2.89 -9.97
N THR A 98 -24.61 -1.71 -9.68
CA THR A 98 -23.75 -1.00 -10.63
C THR A 98 -22.29 -1.20 -10.26
N ASP A 99 -21.49 -1.62 -11.23
CA ASP A 99 -20.04 -1.66 -11.08
C ASP A 99 -19.53 -0.22 -11.20
N SER A 100 -19.77 0.63 -10.21
CA SER A 100 -19.25 2.00 -10.19
C SER A 100 -18.58 2.25 -8.84
N PRO A 101 -17.32 2.72 -8.83
CA PRO A 101 -16.70 3.22 -7.61
C PRO A 101 -17.58 4.31 -6.99
N MET A 102 -17.76 4.24 -5.68
CA MET A 102 -18.46 5.25 -4.89
C MET A 102 -17.53 5.78 -3.81
N ALA A 103 -17.68 7.06 -3.50
CA ALA A 103 -17.02 7.68 -2.36
C ALA A 103 -17.31 6.87 -1.07
N GLY A 104 -16.30 6.67 -0.24
CA GLY A 104 -16.35 5.82 0.94
C GLY A 104 -16.05 4.34 0.71
N ASP A 105 -16.17 3.85 -0.52
CA ASP A 105 -16.15 2.42 -0.85
C ASP A 105 -15.18 2.07 -1.97
N SER A 106 -14.21 2.94 -2.26
CA SER A 106 -13.24 2.72 -3.34
C SER A 106 -11.83 3.18 -2.99
N VAL A 107 -10.86 2.45 -3.51
CA VAL A 107 -9.46 2.82 -3.60
C VAL A 107 -9.06 2.85 -5.08
N THR A 108 -8.34 3.90 -5.47
CA THR A 108 -7.79 4.04 -6.82
C THR A 108 -6.28 4.02 -6.74
N LEU A 109 -5.65 3.20 -7.58
CA LEU A 109 -4.20 3.11 -7.74
C LEU A 109 -3.84 3.51 -9.17
N SER A 110 -3.03 4.54 -9.30
CA SER A 110 -2.39 4.94 -10.55
C SER A 110 -0.89 4.66 -10.48
N LEU A 111 -0.36 3.96 -11.48
CA LEU A 111 1.08 3.75 -11.66
C LEU A 111 1.51 4.28 -13.02
N VAL A 112 2.54 5.11 -13.03
CA VAL A 112 3.19 5.56 -14.26
C VAL A 112 4.65 5.15 -14.22
N ARG A 113 5.05 4.29 -15.15
CA ARG A 113 6.45 3.91 -15.32
C ARG A 113 7.09 4.80 -16.38
N PHE A 114 8.28 5.28 -16.07
CA PHE A 114 9.09 6.13 -16.93
C PHE A 114 10.34 5.39 -17.40
N ASP A 115 10.95 5.92 -18.46
CA ASP A 115 12.25 5.48 -18.97
C ASP A 115 13.37 5.60 -17.90
N THR A 116 13.30 6.61 -17.04
CA THR A 116 14.31 6.85 -15.99
C THR A 116 13.69 7.27 -14.65
N ALA A 117 14.45 7.05 -13.58
CA ALA A 117 14.07 7.45 -12.22
C ALA A 117 13.95 8.97 -12.06
N GLU A 118 14.76 9.74 -12.78
CA GLU A 118 14.74 11.21 -12.75
C GLU A 118 13.43 11.77 -13.29
N LEU A 119 12.85 11.14 -14.32
CA LEU A 119 11.57 11.54 -14.89
C LEU A 119 10.41 11.28 -13.92
N ALA A 120 10.37 10.08 -13.31
CA ALA A 120 9.41 9.76 -12.25
C ALA A 120 9.52 10.73 -11.07
N LYS A 121 10.76 11.04 -10.66
CA LYS A 121 11.03 12.02 -9.60
C LYS A 121 10.63 13.44 -9.96
N SER A 122 10.76 13.83 -11.23
CA SER A 122 10.29 15.14 -11.70
C SER A 122 8.78 15.28 -11.57
N LEU A 123 8.02 14.24 -11.94
CA LEU A 123 6.58 14.22 -11.74
C LEU A 123 6.24 14.30 -10.24
N TYR A 124 6.89 13.47 -9.41
CA TYR A 124 6.71 13.51 -7.96
C TYR A 124 6.94 14.89 -7.35
N ASN A 125 8.04 15.56 -7.69
CA ASN A 125 8.33 16.89 -7.16
C ASN A 125 7.28 17.92 -7.60
N SER A 126 6.79 17.82 -8.83
CA SER A 126 5.70 18.67 -9.32
C SER A 126 4.41 18.41 -8.55
N THR A 127 4.04 17.14 -8.34
CA THR A 127 2.82 16.77 -7.62
C THR A 127 2.91 17.14 -6.15
N LEU A 128 4.06 16.94 -5.49
CA LEU A 128 4.27 17.37 -4.10
C LEU A 128 4.16 18.89 -3.96
N ALA A 129 4.75 19.66 -4.89
CA ALA A 129 4.62 21.12 -4.86
C ALA A 129 3.15 21.56 -5.00
N SER A 130 2.38 20.92 -5.90
CA SER A 130 0.95 21.15 -6.03
C SER A 130 0.18 20.77 -4.75
N ALA A 131 0.48 19.61 -4.16
CA ALA A 131 -0.15 19.16 -2.93
C ALA A 131 0.08 20.15 -1.78
N ILE A 132 1.31 20.63 -1.60
CA ILE A 132 1.65 21.66 -0.59
C ILE A 132 0.83 22.93 -0.83
N LEU A 133 0.79 23.43 -2.06
CA LEU A 133 -0.01 24.63 -2.38
C LEU A 133 -1.50 24.41 -2.12
N THR A 134 -2.05 23.23 -2.41
CA THR A 134 -3.43 22.90 -2.11
C THR A 134 -3.67 22.86 -0.60
N ALA A 135 -2.79 22.22 0.17
CA ALA A 135 -2.90 22.16 1.63
C ALA A 135 -2.88 23.57 2.25
N GLU A 136 -1.97 24.43 1.82
CA GLU A 136 -1.90 25.83 2.26
C GLU A 136 -3.18 26.64 1.92
N GLN A 137 -3.86 26.31 0.81
CA GLN A 137 -5.11 26.97 0.41
C GLN A 137 -6.31 26.54 1.25
N VAL A 138 -6.36 25.28 1.69
CA VAL A 138 -7.46 24.73 2.47
C VAL A 138 -7.20 24.77 3.99
N GLY A 139 -5.97 25.11 4.40
CA GLY A 139 -5.57 25.29 5.79
C GLY A 139 -5.70 23.99 6.59
N ASP A 140 -6.30 24.08 7.78
CA ASP A 140 -6.47 22.95 8.71
C ASP A 140 -7.32 21.79 8.16
N LEU A 141 -7.89 21.93 6.96
CA LEU A 141 -8.64 20.89 6.27
C LEU A 141 -7.75 19.89 5.54
N ALA A 142 -6.45 20.15 5.40
CA ALA A 142 -5.52 19.18 4.83
C ALA A 142 -4.21 19.12 5.60
N GLU A 143 -3.68 17.92 5.76
CA GLU A 143 -2.38 17.65 6.37
C GLU A 143 -1.47 16.91 5.40
N ILE A 144 -0.20 17.28 5.36
CA ILE A 144 0.81 16.57 4.56
C ILE A 144 1.87 15.99 5.48
N GLN A 145 2.09 14.68 5.35
CA GLN A 145 3.16 13.94 6.00
C GLN A 145 4.09 13.39 4.92
N GLN A 146 5.36 13.78 4.96
CA GLN A 146 6.38 13.28 4.02
C GLN A 146 7.08 12.04 4.58
N GLU A 147 7.70 11.28 3.69
CA GLU A 147 8.50 10.09 4.00
C GLU A 147 7.72 8.89 4.59
N VAL A 148 6.44 8.74 4.22
CA VAL A 148 5.51 7.72 4.78
C VAL A 148 5.72 6.29 4.26
N VAL A 149 6.18 6.11 3.02
CA VAL A 149 6.54 4.80 2.43
C VAL A 149 8.06 4.69 2.22
N GLY A 150 8.71 5.81 1.96
CA GLY A 150 10.15 5.93 1.73
C GLY A 150 10.55 7.38 1.47
N LYS A 151 11.81 7.65 1.16
CA LYS A 151 12.33 9.03 1.07
C LYS A 151 11.56 9.95 0.11
N ASP A 152 11.19 9.45 -1.05
CA ASP A 152 10.41 10.20 -2.04
C ASP A 152 8.95 9.77 -1.96
N SER A 153 8.28 10.11 -0.86
CA SER A 153 6.85 9.84 -0.65
C SER A 153 6.16 10.87 0.23
N TYR A 154 4.84 10.98 0.10
CA TYR A 154 4.01 11.72 1.04
C TYR A 154 2.59 11.12 1.13
N LEU A 155 1.96 11.32 2.28
CA LEU A 155 0.53 11.22 2.51
C LEU A 155 -0.02 12.64 2.54
N MET A 156 -1.08 12.90 1.79
CA MET A 156 -1.93 14.07 1.97
C MET A 156 -3.30 13.58 2.41
N ASP A 157 -3.72 13.98 3.60
CA ASP A 157 -5.02 13.67 4.17
C ASP A 157 -5.90 14.93 4.10
N VAL A 158 -7.10 14.83 3.52
CA VAL A 158 -8.00 15.95 3.28
C VAL A 158 -9.35 15.68 3.95
N ASN A 159 -9.56 16.36 5.08
CA ASN A 159 -10.76 16.28 5.92
C ASN A 159 -11.94 17.12 5.38
N ALA A 160 -11.96 17.41 4.08
CA ALA A 160 -12.99 18.24 3.45
C ALA A 160 -13.41 17.71 2.09
N GLY A 161 -14.72 17.78 1.81
CA GLY A 161 -15.27 17.59 0.47
C GLY A 161 -15.20 16.16 -0.08
N GLY A 162 -15.18 15.14 0.80
CA GLY A 162 -15.15 13.74 0.38
C GLY A 162 -13.85 13.31 -0.32
N ILE A 163 -12.79 14.12 -0.26
CA ILE A 163 -11.54 13.84 -0.99
C ILE A 163 -10.80 12.65 -0.37
N GLY A 164 -10.84 12.53 0.95
CA GLY A 164 -10.19 11.47 1.72
C GLY A 164 -8.67 11.62 1.70
N ALA A 165 -7.96 10.52 1.48
CA ALA A 165 -6.50 10.47 1.59
C ALA A 165 -5.84 10.09 0.26
N ILE A 166 -4.64 10.62 0.01
CA ILE A 166 -3.79 10.24 -1.12
C ILE A 166 -2.35 9.98 -0.65
N VAL A 167 -1.82 8.82 -1.00
CA VAL A 167 -0.41 8.46 -0.82
C VAL A 167 0.26 8.48 -2.18
N VAL A 168 1.34 9.23 -2.29
CA VAL A 168 2.15 9.31 -3.49
C VAL A 168 3.59 8.93 -3.17
N PHE A 169 4.21 8.09 -3.99
CA PHE A 169 5.62 7.74 -3.83
C PHE A 169 6.28 7.45 -5.17
N VAL A 170 7.62 7.50 -5.18
CA VAL A 170 8.44 7.01 -6.29
C VAL A 170 9.26 5.80 -5.83
N PHE A 171 9.29 4.79 -6.69
CA PHE A 171 10.18 3.65 -6.54
C PHE A 171 10.84 3.37 -7.89
N ASP A 172 12.18 3.48 -7.93
CA ASP A 172 12.96 3.47 -9.16
C ASP A 172 12.38 4.42 -10.23
N SER A 173 11.97 3.90 -11.39
CA SER A 173 11.37 4.68 -12.47
C SER A 173 9.84 4.72 -12.44
N THR A 174 9.21 4.36 -11.32
CA THR A 174 7.76 4.31 -11.19
C THR A 174 7.26 5.39 -10.24
N PHE A 175 6.36 6.23 -10.74
CA PHE A 175 5.51 7.09 -9.95
C PHE A 175 4.24 6.33 -9.56
N VAL A 176 3.90 6.32 -8.28
CA VAL A 176 2.70 5.69 -7.75
C VAL A 176 1.86 6.72 -7.01
N SER A 177 0.58 6.75 -7.30
CA SER A 177 -0.42 7.56 -6.62
C SER A 177 -1.60 6.67 -6.26
N MET A 178 -1.88 6.54 -4.96
CA MET A 178 -3.00 5.77 -4.44
C MET A 178 -3.91 6.69 -3.64
N SER A 179 -5.21 6.64 -3.89
CA SER A 179 -6.19 7.47 -3.19
C SER A 179 -7.37 6.65 -2.68
N SER A 180 -7.92 7.07 -1.55
CA SER A 180 -9.14 6.55 -0.96
C SER A 180 -10.07 7.73 -0.72
N THR A 181 -11.17 7.78 -1.46
CA THR A 181 -12.15 8.87 -1.43
C THR A 181 -13.11 8.64 -0.28
N ALA A 182 -13.38 9.69 0.52
CA ALA A 182 -14.28 9.60 1.67
C ALA A 182 -15.73 9.94 1.28
N ASP A 183 -16.70 9.33 1.93
CA ASP A 183 -18.12 9.69 1.80
C ASP A 183 -18.46 11.00 2.54
N ASP A 184 -19.73 11.39 2.50
CA ASP A 184 -20.23 12.60 3.18
C ASP A 184 -20.15 12.51 4.72
N GLU A 185 -19.96 11.31 5.27
CA GLU A 185 -19.77 11.04 6.70
C GLU A 185 -18.29 10.95 7.09
N SER A 186 -17.38 11.21 6.14
CA SER A 186 -15.92 11.09 6.29
C SER A 186 -15.43 9.65 6.51
N ASN A 187 -16.21 8.65 6.11
CA ASN A 187 -15.75 7.26 6.05
C ASN A 187 -15.05 7.05 4.71
N ALA A 188 -13.91 6.36 4.73
CA ALA A 188 -13.17 5.95 3.54
C ALA A 188 -12.89 4.45 3.62
N LEU A 189 -12.76 3.79 2.47
CA LEU A 189 -12.50 2.34 2.42
C LEU A 189 -11.17 2.02 3.12
N LEU A 190 -10.16 2.86 2.90
CA LEU A 190 -8.93 2.91 3.68
C LEU A 190 -8.74 4.32 4.25
N ASP A 191 -8.44 4.41 5.53
CA ASP A 191 -7.95 5.65 6.15
C ASP A 191 -6.49 5.94 5.77
N GLY A 192 -5.92 7.06 6.22
CA GLY A 192 -4.55 7.45 5.87
C GLY A 192 -3.50 6.36 6.17
N GLN A 193 -3.60 5.66 7.32
CA GLN A 193 -2.65 4.62 7.68
C GLN A 193 -2.88 3.32 6.87
N GLY A 194 -4.14 2.92 6.68
CA GLY A 194 -4.51 1.80 5.82
C GLY A 194 -4.04 2.01 4.39
N LEU A 195 -4.12 3.24 3.88
CA LEU A 195 -3.64 3.63 2.55
C LEU A 195 -2.11 3.54 2.45
N VAL A 196 -1.38 3.99 3.48
CA VAL A 196 0.09 3.84 3.55
C VAL A 196 0.48 2.35 3.57
N ASN A 197 -0.21 1.51 4.34
CA ASN A 197 0.06 0.07 4.38
C ASN A 197 -0.20 -0.59 3.01
N ALA A 198 -1.31 -0.24 2.36
CA ALA A 198 -1.62 -0.71 1.01
C ALA A 198 -0.56 -0.27 -0.01
N ALA A 199 -0.10 0.99 0.08
CA ALA A 199 0.96 1.52 -0.77
C ALA A 199 2.31 0.80 -0.58
N GLN A 200 2.68 0.45 0.66
CA GLN A 200 3.87 -0.39 0.93
C GLN A 200 3.71 -1.79 0.32
N GLY A 201 2.50 -2.36 0.38
CA GLY A 201 2.16 -3.60 -0.32
C GLY A 201 2.40 -3.49 -1.82
N VAL A 202 1.90 -2.42 -2.46
CA VAL A 202 2.16 -2.14 -3.89
C VAL A 202 3.65 -2.03 -4.17
N GLN A 203 4.40 -1.26 -3.37
CA GLN A 203 5.85 -1.09 -3.54
C GLN A 203 6.58 -2.44 -3.56
N SER A 204 6.21 -3.38 -2.68
CA SER A 204 6.84 -4.70 -2.62
C SER A 204 6.63 -5.54 -3.89
N ARG A 205 5.55 -5.27 -4.63
CA ARG A 205 5.16 -5.97 -5.87
C ARG A 205 5.65 -5.27 -7.14
N LEU A 206 6.24 -4.09 -7.04
CA LEU A 206 6.87 -3.44 -8.19
C LEU A 206 8.06 -4.29 -8.69
N PRO A 207 8.17 -4.54 -10.01
CA PRO A 207 9.24 -5.35 -10.59
C PRO A 207 10.60 -4.64 -10.61
#